data_AF-D8GQV6-F1
#
_entry.id   AF-D8GQV6-F1
#
_cell.length_a   1.000
_cell.length_b   1.000
_cell.length_c   1.000
_cell.angle_alpha   90.00
_cell.angle_beta   90.00
_cell.angle_gamma   90.00
#
_symmetry.space_group_name_H-M   'P 1'
#
loop_
_entity.id
_entity.type
_entity.pdbx_description
1 polymer ?
#
loop_
_entity_poly.entity_id
_entity_poly.type
_entity_poly.pdbx_seq_one_letter_code
_entity_poly.pdbx_strand_id
1 'polypeptide(L)'
;MEKHNHPNNKAVVNRLSRIIGHLEAVKRMVEEGRDCSEVIIQISAVRSALNNTGKVILKDHINHCVKDAVEKNDTEVLDNLNNAIDKFWE
;
A
#
# COMPACT_ATOMS: atom_id res chain seq x y z
N MET A 1 -6.25 13.64 -14.48
CA MET A 1 -6.36 12.84 -13.25
C MET A 1 -7.20 13.61 -12.26
N GLU A 2 -8.42 13.17 -11.98
CA GLU A 2 -9.21 13.72 -10.88
C GLU A 2 -8.46 13.50 -9.55
N LYS A 3 -8.49 14.50 -8.67
CA LYS A 3 -7.89 14.38 -7.34
C LYS A 3 -8.84 13.57 -6.46
N HIS A 4 -8.56 12.28 -6.29
CA HIS A 4 -9.24 11.45 -5.31
C HIS A 4 -8.74 11.82 -3.90
N ASN A 5 -9.51 12.66 -3.19
CA ASN A 5 -9.18 13.02 -1.82
C ASN A 5 -9.78 12.00 -0.84
N HIS A 6 -8.95 11.04 -0.45
CA HIS A 6 -9.30 9.98 0.49
C HIS A 6 -9.12 10.47 1.94
N PRO A 7 -10.05 10.22 2.88
CA PRO A 7 -9.93 10.67 4.28
C PRO A 7 -8.65 10.22 4.97
N ASN A 8 -8.16 9.04 4.60
CA ASN A 8 -6.94 8.46 5.17
C ASN A 8 -5.65 8.85 4.45
N ASN A 9 -5.68 9.78 3.48
CA ASN A 9 -4.52 10.12 2.65
C ASN A 9 -3.29 10.52 3.49
N LYS A 10 -3.46 11.41 4.48
CA LYS A 10 -2.36 11.81 5.39
C LYS A 10 -1.80 10.63 6.18
N ALA A 11 -2.66 9.72 6.64
CA ALA A 11 -2.24 8.53 7.38
C ALA A 11 -1.46 7.55 6.49
N VAL A 12 -1.89 7.38 5.24
CA VAL A 12 -1.22 6.56 4.23
C VAL A 12 0.17 7.13 3.92
N VAL A 13 0.27 8.44 3.63
CA VAL A 13 1.55 9.12 3.39
C VAL A 13 2.50 8.90 4.57
N ASN A 14 2.04 9.11 5.81
CA ASN A 14 2.85 8.89 6.99
C ASN A 14 3.31 7.43 7.17
N ARG A 15 2.53 6.44 6.71
CA ARG A 15 2.95 5.02 6.73
C ARG A 15 4.01 4.77 5.68
N LEU A 16 3.81 5.27 4.46
CA LEU A 16 4.77 5.15 3.37
C LEU A 16 6.12 5.79 3.73
N SER A 17 6.13 6.98 4.34
CA SER A 17 7.38 7.62 4.81
C SER A 17 8.15 6.76 5.82
N ARG A 18 7.45 6.08 6.74
CA ARG A 18 8.09 5.15 7.69
C ARG A 18 8.66 3.91 7.00
N ILE A 19 7.91 3.37 6.04
CA ILE A 19 8.35 2.22 5.24
C ILE A 19 9.60 2.55 4.44
N ILE A 20 9.67 3.75 3.83
CA ILE A 20 10.85 4.22 3.11
C ILE A 20 12.06 4.29 4.04
N GLY A 21 11.93 4.90 5.22
CA GLY A 21 13.02 4.96 6.20
C GLY A 21 13.46 3.57 6.70
N HIS A 22 12.53 2.62 6.83
CA HIS A 22 12.87 1.23 7.16
C HIS A 22 13.63 0.55 6.02
N LEU A 23 13.19 0.74 4.78
CA LEU A 23 13.88 0.18 3.61
C LEU A 23 15.29 0.78 3.44
N GLU A 24 15.48 2.07 3.72
CA GLU A 24 16.81 2.69 3.77
C GLU A 24 17.70 2.05 4.85
N ALA A 25 17.13 1.69 6.00
CA ALA A 25 17.88 0.96 7.03
C ALA A 25 18.27 -0.45 6.54
N VAL A 26 17.37 -1.18 5.87
CA VAL A 26 17.68 -2.48 5.26
C VAL A 26 18.80 -2.36 4.24
N LYS A 27 18.76 -1.33 3.39
CA LYS A 27 19.84 -1.04 2.43
C LYS A 27 21.19 -0.90 3.15
N ARG A 28 21.26 -0.10 4.22
CA ARG A 28 22.49 0.05 5.02
C ARG A 28 22.97 -1.27 5.61
N MET A 29 22.06 -2.12 6.10
CA MET A 29 22.44 -3.45 6.60
C MET A 29 23.18 -4.29 5.56
N VAL A 30 22.77 -4.20 4.29
CA VAL A 30 23.44 -4.88 3.17
C VAL A 30 24.80 -4.24 2.89
N GLU A 31 24.88 -2.91 2.84
CA GLU A 31 26.13 -2.17 2.62
C GLU A 31 27.17 -2.43 3.72
N GLU A 32 26.72 -2.63 4.96
CA GLU A 32 27.54 -2.96 6.13
C GLU A 32 27.91 -4.44 6.22
N GLY A 33 27.39 -5.30 5.32
CA GLY A 33 27.68 -6.73 5.32
C GLY A 33 27.07 -7.50 6.50
N ARG A 34 25.90 -7.09 7.00
CA ARG A 34 25.20 -7.81 8.07
C ARG A 34 24.75 -9.21 7.64
N ASP A 35 24.43 -10.04 8.63
CA ASP A 35 23.98 -11.42 8.41
C ASP A 35 22.76 -11.48 7.48
N CYS A 36 22.80 -12.42 6.53
CA CYS A 36 21.77 -12.56 5.51
C CYS A 36 20.39 -12.86 6.13
N SER A 37 20.34 -13.63 7.22
CA SER A 37 19.09 -14.00 7.90
C SER A 37 18.46 -12.75 8.54
N GLU A 38 19.27 -11.88 9.13
CA GLU A 38 18.80 -10.60 9.70
C GLU A 38 18.22 -9.69 8.61
N VAL A 39 18.90 -9.56 7.47
CA VAL A 39 18.42 -8.77 6.32
C VAL A 39 17.07 -9.30 5.82
N ILE A 40 16.94 -10.62 5.64
CA ILE A 40 15.70 -11.26 5.17
C ILE A 40 14.54 -11.03 6.15
N ILE A 41 14.80 -11.07 7.46
CA ILE A 41 13.79 -10.76 8.49
C ILE A 41 13.31 -9.31 8.35
N GLN A 42 14.23 -8.35 8.15
CA GLN A 42 13.86 -6.95 8.01
C GLN A 42 13.11 -6.68 6.69
N ILE A 43 13.50 -7.31 5.58
CA ILE A 43 12.74 -7.25 4.32
C ILE A 43 11.30 -7.75 4.53
N SER A 44 11.14 -8.85 5.28
CA SER A 44 9.82 -9.40 5.59
C SER A 44 8.97 -8.42 6.40
N ALA A 45 9.57 -7.67 7.33
CA ALA A 45 8.90 -6.62 8.09
C ALA A 45 8.47 -5.45 7.19
N VAL A 46 9.33 -5.00 6.27
CA VAL A 46 9.00 -3.96 5.27
C VAL A 46 7.83 -4.42 4.40
N ARG A 47 7.86 -5.65 3.89
CA ARG A 47 6.77 -6.23 3.09
C ARG A 47 5.45 -6.27 3.86
N SER A 48 5.48 -6.68 5.13
CA SER A 48 4.28 -6.68 5.99
C SER A 48 3.71 -5.28 6.19
N ALA A 49 4.57 -4.28 6.40
CA ALA A 49 4.16 -2.88 6.54
C ALA A 49 3.53 -2.32 5.25
N LEU A 50 4.10 -2.67 4.08
CA LEU A 50 3.53 -2.36 2.76
C LEU A 50 2.15 -2.98 2.59
N ASN A 51 2.01 -4.28 2.84
CA ASN A 51 0.72 -4.98 2.72
C ASN A 51 -0.34 -4.37 3.64
N ASN A 52 0.02 -4.02 4.88
CA ASN A 52 -0.91 -3.36 5.80
C ASN A 52 -1.30 -1.95 5.35
N THR A 53 -0.41 -1.24 4.65
CA THR A 53 -0.71 0.08 4.09
C THR A 53 -1.62 -0.03 2.86
N GLY A 54 -1.36 -1.00 1.96
CA GLY A 54 -2.24 -1.30 0.84
C GLY A 54 -3.66 -1.68 1.27
N LYS A 55 -3.81 -2.49 2.33
CA LYS A 55 -5.12 -2.80 2.93
C LYS A 55 -5.89 -1.56 3.40
N VAL A 56 -5.20 -0.54 3.92
CA VAL A 56 -5.84 0.72 4.32
C VAL A 56 -6.35 1.47 3.10
N ILE A 57 -5.53 1.57 2.04
CA ILE A 57 -5.92 2.20 0.77
C ILE A 57 -7.12 1.48 0.16
N LEU A 58 -7.10 0.14 0.12
CA LEU A 58 -8.18 -0.67 -0.44
C LEU A 58 -9.50 -0.43 0.29
N LYS A 59 -9.49 -0.48 1.63
CA LYS A 59 -10.68 -0.19 2.45
C LYS A 59 -11.21 1.22 2.20
N ASP A 60 -10.31 2.19 2.09
CA ASP A 60 -10.70 3.57 1.83
C ASP A 60 -11.31 3.75 0.43
N HIS A 61 -10.79 3.05 -0.58
CA HIS A 61 -11.34 3.06 -1.93
C HIS A 61 -12.72 2.40 -2.00
N ILE A 62 -12.91 1.25 -1.34
CA ILE A 62 -14.23 0.59 -1.24
C ILE A 62 -15.26 1.50 -0.57
N ASN A 63 -14.90 2.18 0.52
CA ASN A 63 -15.85 2.98 1.28
C ASN A 63 -16.27 4.30 0.58
N HIS A 64 -15.47 4.80 -0.36
CA HIS A 64 -15.73 6.08 -1.04
C HIS A 64 -16.04 5.89 -2.52
N CYS A 65 -15.11 5.34 -3.30
CA CYS A 65 -15.23 5.29 -4.75
C CYS A 65 -16.25 4.25 -5.21
N VAL A 66 -16.30 3.08 -4.57
CA VAL A 66 -17.28 2.03 -4.94
C VAL A 66 -18.70 2.45 -4.58
N LYS A 67 -18.89 3.10 -3.43
CA LYS A 67 -20.20 3.61 -3.03
C LYS A 67 -20.75 4.59 -4.07
N ASP A 68 -19.94 5.57 -4.47
CA ASP A 68 -20.31 6.56 -5.48
C ASP A 68 -20.54 5.92 -6.87
N ALA A 69 -19.74 4.92 -7.22
CA ALA A 69 -19.87 4.19 -8.48
C ALA A 69 -21.18 3.40 -8.57
N VAL A 70 -21.60 2.76 -7.47
CA VAL A 70 -22.89 2.05 -7.40
C VAL A 70 -24.05 3.02 -7.55
N GLU A 71 -24.00 4.20 -6.93
CA GLU A 71 -25.04 5.24 -7.07
C GLU A 71 -25.12 5.78 -8.51
N LYS A 72 -23.99 5.84 -9.22
CA LYS A 72 -23.89 6.34 -10.61
C LYS A 72 -24.00 5.26 -11.68
N ASN A 73 -24.16 3.99 -11.27
CA ASN A 73 -24.16 2.84 -12.17
C ASN A 73 -22.90 2.75 -13.05
N ASP A 74 -21.75 3.14 -12.48
CA ASP A 74 -20.45 3.20 -13.13
C ASP A 74 -19.67 1.90 -12.89
N THR A 75 -19.66 1.03 -13.90
CA THR A 75 -18.99 -0.27 -13.84
C THR A 75 -17.47 -0.17 -14.01
N GLU A 76 -16.95 0.91 -14.58
CA GLU A 76 -15.51 1.06 -14.85
C GLU A 76 -14.70 1.14 -13.55
N VAL A 77 -15.25 1.80 -12.52
CA VAL A 77 -14.62 1.87 -11.19
C VAL A 77 -14.51 0.49 -10.55
N LEU A 78 -15.52 -0.36 -10.73
CA LEU A 78 -15.52 -1.73 -10.19
C LEU A 78 -14.48 -2.60 -10.90
N ASP A 79 -14.40 -2.51 -12.23
CA ASP A 79 -13.42 -3.27 -13.01
C ASP A 79 -11.99 -2.84 -12.67
N ASN A 80 -11.74 -1.54 -12.53
CA ASN A 80 -10.45 -1.00 -12.10
C ASN A 80 -10.06 -1.47 -10.68
N LEU A 81 -11.02 -1.55 -9.77
CA LEU A 81 -10.78 -2.07 -8.43
C LEU A 81 -10.46 -3.57 -8.44
N ASN A 82 -11.19 -4.39 -9.21
CA ASN A 82 -10.91 -5.82 -9.33
C ASN A 82 -9.49 -6.06 -9.87
N ASN A 83 -9.11 -5.36 -10.93
CA ASN A 83 -7.75 -5.42 -11.48
C ASN A 83 -6.67 -5.04 -10.45
N ALA A 84 -6.95 -4.07 -9.58
CA ALA A 84 -6.03 -3.68 -8.52
C ALA A 84 -5.94 -4.73 -7.39
N ILE A 85 -7.05 -5.40 -7.06
CA ILE A 85 -7.11 -6.47 -6.05
C ILE A 85 -6.31 -7.69 -6.51
N ASP A 86 -6.47 -8.10 -7.77
CA ASP A 86 -5.76 -9.26 -8.32
C ASP A 86 -4.24 -9.06 -8.20
N LYS A 87 -3.73 -7.90 -8.64
CA LYS A 87 -2.32 -7.53 -8.52
C LYS A 87 -1.82 -7.40 -7.09
N PHE A 88 -2.69 -7.09 -6.13
CA PHE A 88 -2.30 -6.92 -4.74
C PHE A 88 -2.05 -8.27 -4.04
N TRP A 89 -2.58 -9.35 -4.59
CA TRP A 89 -2.47 -10.71 -4.03
C TRP A 89 -1.60 -11.67 -4.83
N GLU A 90 -1.05 -11.24 -5.97
CA GLU A 90 0.09 -11.88 -6.64
C GLU A 90 1.36 -11.85 -5.78
#